data_AF-A0A517KXG0-F1
#
_entry.id   AF-A0A517KXG0-F1
#
_cell.length_a   1.000
_cell.length_b   1.000
_cell.length_c   1.000
_cell.angle_alpha   90.00
_cell.angle_beta   90.00
_cell.angle_gamma   90.00
#
_symmetry.space_group_name_H-M   'P 1'
#
loop_
_entity.id
_entity.type
_entity.pdbx_description
1 polymer ?
#
loop_
_entity_poly.entity_id
_entity_poly.type
_entity_poly.pdbx_seq_one_letter_code
_entity_poly.pdbx_strand_id
1 'polypeptide(L)' 'MHPPLHTKDNINCEEVMNALDECHARGFLFKAMGGCNSAKTAVNKCLRAERLDRTKENREKARAAKEKREAVWAEIDANS' A
#
# COMPACT_ATOMS: atom_id res chain seq x y z
N MET A 1 12.94 -4.50 9.48
CA MET A 1 12.15 -5.46 8.69
C MET A 1 10.98 -4.72 8.09
N HIS A 2 10.84 -4.74 6.77
CA HIS A 2 9.69 -4.25 6.01
C HIS A 2 8.93 -5.46 5.43
N PRO A 3 7.66 -5.32 5.02
CA PRO A 3 6.96 -6.34 4.25
C PRO A 3 7.71 -6.69 2.95
N PRO A 4 7.32 -7.77 2.24
CA PRO A 4 7.85 -8.07 0.92
C PRO A 4 7.69 -6.84 0.00
N LEU A 5 8.82 -6.32 -0.48
CA LEU A 5 8.89 -5.07 -1.24
C LEU A 5 8.58 -5.30 -2.73
N HIS A 6 8.99 -6.44 -3.26
CA HIS A 6 8.77 -6.80 -4.65
C HIS A 6 7.38 -7.41 -4.86
N THR A 7 6.36 -6.57 -4.81
CA THR A 7 5.00 -6.93 -5.25
C THR A 7 4.57 -5.95 -6.34
N LYS A 8 3.64 -6.39 -7.20
CA LYS A 8 3.05 -5.51 -8.23
C LYS A 8 2.44 -4.23 -7.63
N ASP A 9 2.03 -4.30 -6.37
CA ASP A 9 1.39 -3.20 -5.64
C ASP A 9 2.38 -2.13 -5.13
N ASN A 10 3.69 -2.39 -5.18
CA ASN A 10 4.71 -1.51 -4.61
C ASN A 10 5.69 -0.95 -5.66
N ILE A 11 5.38 -1.10 -6.96
CA ILE A 11 6.25 -0.67 -8.07
C ILE A 11 6.60 0.82 -7.95
N ASN A 12 5.66 1.65 -7.49
CA ASN A 12 5.85 3.09 -7.30
C ASN A 12 6.86 3.46 -6.19
N CYS A 13 7.26 2.50 -5.35
CA CYS A 13 8.21 2.72 -4.27
C CYS A 13 9.63 2.25 -4.61
N GLU A 14 9.89 1.84 -5.86
CA GLU A 14 11.16 1.21 -6.25
C GLU A 14 12.39 2.05 -5.89
N GLU A 15 12.35 3.36 -6.12
CA GLU A 15 13.48 4.26 -5.81
C GLU A 15 13.86 4.25 -4.33
N VAL A 16 12.88 4.38 -3.43
CA VAL A 16 13.14 4.40 -1.99
C VAL A 16 13.53 3.01 -1.45
N MET A 17 13.07 1.95 -2.12
CA MET A 17 13.44 0.57 -1.80
C MET A 17 14.89 0.29 -2.19
N ASN A 18 15.30 0.70 -3.40
CA ASN A 18 16.69 0.60 -3.86
C ASN A 18 17.64 1.39 -2.94
N ALA A 19 17.26 2.59 -2.51
CA ALA A 19 18.05 3.37 -1.56
C ALA A 19 18.23 2.65 -0.20
N LEU A 20 17.22 1.90 0.25
CA LEU A 20 17.32 1.11 1.48
C LEU A 20 18.22 -0.12 1.27
N ASP A 21 18.15 -0.77 0.11
CA ASP A 21 18.99 -1.92 -0.22
C ASP A 21 20.46 -1.54 -0.38
N GLU A 22 20.76 -0.42 -1.04
CA GLU A 22 22.10 0.16 -1.07
C GLU A 22 22.63 0.47 0.34
N CYS A 23 21.76 0.94 1.24
CA CYS A 23 22.15 1.18 2.63
C CYS A 23 22.45 -0.14 3.36
N HIS A 24 21.64 -1.17 3.15
CA HIS A 24 21.87 -2.50 3.72
C HIS A 24 23.15 -3.16 3.17
N ALA A 25 23.54 -2.88 1.92
CA ALA A 25 24.78 -3.37 1.31
C ALA A 25 26.05 -2.88 2.02
N ARG A 26 25.96 -1.83 2.85
CA ARG A 26 27.07 -1.33 3.69
C ARG A 26 27.45 -2.28 4.83
N GLY A 27 26.63 -3.29 5.09
CA GLY A 27 26.94 -4.36 6.04
C GLY A 27 25.96 -4.48 7.20
N PHE A 28 25.91 -5.69 7.76
CA PHE A 28 24.95 -6.06 8.80
C PHE A 28 25.06 -5.19 10.06
N LEU A 29 26.27 -4.90 10.54
CA LEU A 29 26.49 -4.09 11.75
C LEU A 29 25.97 -2.65 11.56
N PHE A 30 26.22 -2.05 10.40
CA PHE A 30 25.74 -0.69 10.09
C PHE A 30 24.20 -0.63 10.10
N LYS A 31 23.55 -1.63 9.51
CA LYS A 31 22.10 -1.81 9.56
C LYS A 31 21.59 -2.02 10.98
N ALA A 32 22.24 -2.90 11.76
CA ALA A 32 21.82 -3.26 13.11
C ALA A 32 21.91 -2.09 14.09
N MET A 33 22.90 -1.21 13.92
CA MET A 33 23.05 0.02 14.71
C MET A 33 22.14 1.17 14.26
N GLY A 34 21.26 0.95 13.26
CA GLY A 34 20.30 1.95 12.81
C GLY A 34 20.82 2.95 11.78
N GLY A 35 21.98 2.68 11.14
CA GLY A 35 22.56 3.55 10.11
C GLY A 35 21.69 3.78 8.87
N CYS A 36 20.61 3.00 8.70
CA CYS A 36 19.67 3.08 7.57
C CYS A 36 18.27 3.60 7.95
N ASN A 37 18.10 4.23 9.11
CA ASN A 37 16.78 4.64 9.61
C ASN A 37 16.07 5.70 8.73
N SER A 38 16.83 6.59 8.09
CA SER A 38 16.28 7.59 7.16
C SER A 38 15.69 6.93 5.91
N ALA A 39 16.45 6.05 5.25
CA ALA A 39 16.00 5.29 4.09
C ALA A 39 14.79 4.40 4.45
N LYS A 40 14.83 3.74 5.61
CA LYS A 40 13.70 2.96 6.13
C LYS A 40 12.44 3.81 6.31
N THR A 41 12.60 5.03 6.83
CA THR A 41 11.47 5.96 6.99
C THR A 41 10.88 6.37 5.65
N ALA A 42 11.71 6.58 4.62
CA ALA A 42 11.25 6.89 3.28
C ALA A 42 10.40 5.74 2.68
N VAL A 43 10.89 4.49 2.78
CA VAL A 43 10.13 3.31 2.34
C VAL A 43 8.79 3.21 3.06
N ASN A 44 8.78 3.38 4.38
CA ASN A 44 7.55 3.32 5.17
C ASN A 44 6.53 4.37 4.75
N LYS A 45 6.97 5.60 4.45
CA LYS A 45 6.09 6.68 3.97
C LYS A 45 5.49 6.34 2.61
N CYS A 46 6.30 5.85 1.68
CA CYS A 46 5.83 5.48 0.35
C CYS A 46 4.78 4.35 0.42
N LEU A 47 5.11 3.24 1.09
CA LEU A 47 4.18 2.11 1.22
C LEU A 47 2.90 2.47 1.99
N ARG A 48 2.98 3.45 2.89
CA ARG A 48 1.80 3.98 3.59
C ARG A 48 0.89 4.75 2.65
N ALA A 49 1.45 5.57 1.75
CA ALA A 49 0.70 6.31 0.74
C ALA A 49 -0.01 5.36 -0.23
N GLU A 50 0.72 4.41 -0.82
CA GLU A 50 0.15 3.38 -1.70
C GLU A 50 -1.00 2.61 -1.04
N ARG A 51 -0.83 2.26 0.24
CA ARG A 51 -1.91 1.62 1.01
C ARG A 51 -3.14 2.52 1.13
N LEU A 52 -2.96 3.82 1.38
CA LEU A 52 -4.08 4.77 1.49
C LEU A 52 -4.83 4.89 0.17
N ASP A 53 -4.10 5.01 -0.94
CA ASP A 53 -4.69 5.17 -2.26
C ASP A 53 -5.52 3.93 -2.64
N ARG A 54 -4.95 2.72 -2.46
CA ARG A 54 -5.71 1.48 -2.64
C ARG A 54 -6.91 1.38 -1.70
N THR A 55 -6.78 1.77 -0.44
CA THR A 55 -7.91 1.78 0.51
C THR A 55 -9.01 2.74 0.05
N LYS A 56 -8.66 3.90 -0.51
CA LYS A 56 -9.61 4.86 -1.07
C LYS A 56 -10.34 4.26 -2.26
N GLU A 57 -9.63 3.70 -3.23
CA GLU A 57 -10.24 3.06 -4.39
C GLU A 57 -11.18 1.91 -4.01
N ASN A 58 -10.75 1.07 -3.07
CA ASN A 58 -11.56 -0.05 -2.59
C ASN A 58 -12.84 0.44 -1.91
N ARG A 59 -12.76 1.54 -1.15
CA ARG A 59 -13.93 2.18 -0.53
C ARG A 59 -14.89 2.72 -1.58
N GLU A 60 -14.39 3.37 -2.63
CA GLU A 60 -15.21 3.89 -3.73
C GLU A 60 -15.90 2.75 -4.49
N LYS A 61 -15.16 1.69 -4.84
CA LYS A 61 -15.71 0.48 -5.47
C LYS A 61 -16.77 -0.19 -4.59
N ALA A 62 -16.51 -0.30 -3.28
CA ALA A 62 -17.46 -0.88 -2.34
C ALA A 62 -18.74 -0.05 -2.23
N ARG A 63 -18.64 1.28 -2.21
CA ARG A 63 -19.80 2.19 -2.21
C ARG A 63 -20.63 2.03 -3.48
N ALA A 64 -20.01 2.07 -4.65
CA ALA A 64 -20.71 1.87 -5.92
C ALA A 64 -21.38 0.49 -6.01
N ALA A 65 -20.72 -0.56 -5.51
CA ALA A 65 -21.31 -1.90 -5.46
C ALA A 65 -22.49 -1.97 -4.48
N LYS A 66 -22.44 -1.24 -3.36
CA LYS A 66 -23.55 -1.14 -2.40
C LYS A 66 -24.75 -0.44 -3.03
N GLU A 67 -24.55 0.72 -3.64
CA GLU A 67 -25.61 1.49 -4.32
C GLU A 67 -26.30 0.66 -5.40
N LYS A 68 -25.53 -0.07 -6.22
CA LYS A 68 -26.08 -0.99 -7.23
C LYS A 68 -26.94 -2.09 -6.61
N ARG A 69 -26.47 -2.71 -5.53
CA ARG A 69 -27.24 -3.75 -4.84
C ARG A 69 -28.54 -3.18 -4.28
N GLU A 70 -28.48 -2.04 -3.61
CA GLU A 70 -29.65 -1.38 -3.03
C GLU A 70 -30.69 -1.00 -4.09
N ALA A 71 -30.25 -0.51 -5.25
CA ALA A 71 -31.15 -0.22 -6.37
C ALA A 71 -31.85 -1.49 -6.90
N VAL A 72 -31.11 -2.60 -7.07
CA VAL A 72 -31.67 -3.88 -7.51
C VAL A 72 -32.68 -4.41 -6.50
N TRP A 73 -32.37 -4.37 -5.20
CA TRP A 73 -33.32 -4.80 -4.16
C TRP A 73 -34.59 -3.94 -4.13
N ALA A 74 -34.45 -2.61 -4.27
CA ALA A 74 -35.60 -1.72 -4.32
C ALA A 74 -36.50 -1.97 -5.54
N GLU A 75 -35.92 -2.32 -6.69
CA GLU A 75 -36.69 -2.69 -7.89
C GLU A 75 -37.45 -4.00 -7.68
N ILE A 76 -36.83 -5.01 -7.05
CA ILE A 76 -37.48 -6.29 -6.73
C ILE A 76 -38.66 -6.03 -5.79
N ASP A 77 -38.44 -5.29 -4.69
CA ASP A 77 -39.47 -4.99 -3.69
C ASP A 77 -40.65 -4.19 -4.29
N ALA A 78 -40.42 -3.36 -5.30
CA ALA A 78 -41.46 -2.58 -5.96
C ALA A 78 -42.31 -3.39 -6.96
N ASN A 79 -41.81 -4.54 -7.43
CA ASN A 79 -42.46 -5.39 -8.44
C ASN A 79 -42.95 -6.75 -7.87
N SER A 80 -42.80 -6.98 -6.57
CA SER A 80 -43.29 -8.15 -5.82
C SER A 80 -44.58 -7.83 -5.07
#